data_AF-A0A9W8DVK1-F1
#
_entry.id   AF-A0A9W8DVK1-F1
#
_cell.length_a   1.000
_cell.length_b   1.000
_cell.length_c   1.000
_cell.angle_alpha   90.00
_cell.angle_beta   90.00
_cell.angle_gamma   90.00
#
_symmetry.space_group_name_H-M   'P 1'
#
loop_
_entity.id
_entity.type
_entity.pdbx_description
1 polymer ?
#
loop_
_entity_poly.entity_id
_entity_poly.type
_entity_poly.pdbx_seq_one_letter_code
_entity_poly.pdbx_strand_id
1 'polypeptide(L)'
;MGMIILDSVSSENSYFWGKRTSTIDWCEENYAKSHYIAEFWNTVTNVVFTCHIGFGLVGIGSFCFHATLKYTTQLLDELPMLYVATLGSYALIEIRRDIRHGMKLPVILFLINLAVTLAYLWVVNPVFHQIVFASFVIFCFSRSYMLMGKVYDKEVKRQLIQLLSRSAIMFLTGFCVWNLDNILCHHLRSYRRHAQFPLDGILQLHGWWHVLTGYACHYAFTFITLLRITLWNENDKYMLEYSDLGVPRVVLRNGKAKPF
;
A
#
# COMPACT_ATOMS: atom_id res chain seq x y z
N MET A 1 33.98 -14.67 -1.20
CA MET A 1 32.67 -14.52 -0.56
C MET A 1 31.69 -14.10 -1.64
N GLY A 2 30.78 -14.99 -2.05
CA GLY A 2 29.85 -14.78 -3.16
C GLY A 2 29.70 -16.05 -3.99
N MET A 3 28.95 -17.02 -3.48
CA MET A 3 28.62 -18.25 -4.18
C MET A 3 27.60 -17.90 -5.28
N ILE A 4 28.10 -17.65 -6.49
CA ILE A 4 27.30 -17.57 -7.72
C ILE A 4 26.97 -19.01 -8.09
N ILE A 5 25.72 -19.44 -7.91
CA ILE A 5 25.27 -20.78 -8.29
C ILE A 5 25.08 -20.81 -9.81
N LEU A 6 25.47 -21.94 -10.44
CA LEU A 6 25.24 -22.18 -11.87
C LEU A 6 23.74 -22.34 -12.13
N ASP A 7 23.30 -21.94 -13.33
CA ASP A 7 21.89 -21.99 -13.72
C ASP A 7 21.33 -23.42 -13.52
N SER A 8 20.25 -23.54 -12.74
CA SER A 8 19.68 -24.81 -12.32
C SER A 8 18.80 -25.50 -13.38
N VAL A 9 18.60 -24.86 -14.53
CA VAL A 9 17.76 -25.41 -15.60
C VAL A 9 18.43 -26.59 -16.32
N SER A 10 17.76 -27.73 -16.36
CA SER A 10 18.26 -28.97 -16.97
C SER A 10 18.21 -29.02 -18.50
N SER A 11 17.38 -28.19 -19.16
CA SER A 11 17.29 -28.13 -20.62
C SER A 11 16.92 -26.74 -21.15
N GLU A 12 17.45 -26.35 -22.31
CA GLU A 12 17.12 -25.05 -22.93
C GLU A 12 15.63 -24.90 -23.28
N ASN A 13 14.91 -26.01 -23.47
CA ASN A 13 13.46 -26.01 -23.74
C ASN A 13 12.63 -25.65 -22.50
N SER A 14 13.22 -25.66 -21.31
CA SER A 14 12.53 -25.33 -20.06
C SER A 14 12.42 -23.82 -19.81
N TYR A 15 13.14 -22.99 -20.58
CA TYR A 15 13.01 -21.54 -20.51
C TYR A 15 11.86 -21.05 -21.37
N PHE A 16 10.73 -20.69 -20.75
CA PHE A 16 9.62 -20.09 -21.48
C PHE A 16 9.96 -18.68 -22.00
N TRP A 17 10.67 -17.87 -21.19
CA TRP A 17 11.05 -16.49 -21.53
C TRP A 17 12.44 -16.36 -22.17
N GLY A 18 13.05 -17.47 -22.61
CA GLY A 18 14.42 -17.50 -23.11
C GLY A 18 15.49 -17.61 -22.00
N LYS A 19 16.74 -17.80 -22.42
CA LYS A 19 17.87 -18.08 -21.53
C LYS A 19 18.12 -16.95 -20.54
N ARG A 20 18.56 -17.29 -19.32
CA ARG A 20 18.94 -16.34 -18.27
C ARG A 20 20.08 -15.43 -18.74
N THR A 21 19.85 -14.11 -18.65
CA THR A 21 20.85 -13.08 -18.95
C THR A 21 21.28 -12.29 -17.71
N SER A 22 20.65 -12.53 -16.55
CA SER A 22 21.03 -11.93 -15.28
C SER A 22 22.39 -12.43 -14.80
N THR A 23 23.15 -11.57 -14.12
CA THR A 23 24.44 -11.96 -13.51
C THR A 23 24.28 -12.76 -12.22
N ILE A 24 23.07 -12.79 -11.66
CA ILE A 24 22.71 -13.44 -10.39
C ILE A 24 21.61 -14.47 -10.64
N ASP A 25 21.72 -15.60 -9.98
CA ASP A 25 20.73 -16.68 -9.87
C ASP A 25 20.65 -17.03 -8.38
N TRP A 26 19.44 -17.10 -7.82
CA TRP A 26 19.30 -17.41 -6.39
C TRP A 26 19.26 -18.92 -6.19
N CYS A 27 19.15 -19.36 -4.93
CA CYS A 27 19.22 -20.78 -4.58
C CYS A 27 17.99 -21.59 -5.07
N GLU A 28 16.89 -20.93 -5.43
CA GLU A 28 15.68 -21.63 -5.87
C GLU A 28 15.82 -22.13 -7.32
N GLU A 29 15.36 -23.36 -7.58
CA GLU A 29 15.41 -23.96 -8.92
C GLU A 29 14.50 -23.24 -9.93
N ASN A 30 15.07 -22.91 -11.08
CA ASN A 30 14.40 -22.19 -12.16
C ASN A 30 13.35 -23.08 -12.86
N TYR A 31 12.13 -22.56 -12.97
CA TYR A 31 10.93 -23.14 -13.59
C TYR A 31 10.44 -24.45 -12.93
N ALA A 32 10.88 -24.74 -11.71
CA ALA A 32 10.58 -26.01 -11.03
C ALA A 32 9.09 -26.20 -10.66
N LYS A 33 8.33 -25.11 -10.49
CA LYS A 33 6.90 -25.15 -10.11
C LYS A 33 5.94 -24.66 -11.20
N SER A 34 6.43 -23.89 -12.16
CA SER A 34 5.64 -23.35 -13.26
C SER A 34 6.52 -23.15 -14.49
N HIS A 35 6.02 -23.55 -15.66
CA HIS A 35 6.71 -23.27 -16.93
C HIS A 35 6.79 -21.77 -17.24
N TYR A 36 5.97 -20.92 -16.61
CA TYR A 36 5.95 -19.48 -16.87
C TYR A 36 6.77 -18.64 -15.89
N ILE A 37 7.14 -19.20 -14.73
CA ILE A 37 7.76 -18.47 -13.61
C ILE A 37 9.01 -19.25 -13.16
N ALA A 38 10.19 -18.63 -13.25
CA ALA A 38 11.47 -19.24 -12.95
C ALA A 38 11.61 -19.62 -11.45
N GLU A 39 11.87 -18.66 -10.57
CA GLU A 39 11.96 -18.93 -9.13
C GLU A 39 10.58 -18.70 -8.49
N PHE A 40 9.73 -19.74 -8.49
CA PHE A 40 8.31 -19.59 -8.17
C PHE A 40 8.05 -19.05 -6.77
N TRP A 41 8.72 -19.58 -5.75
CA TRP A 41 8.53 -19.14 -4.37
C TRP A 41 9.18 -17.79 -4.12
N ASN A 42 10.36 -17.49 -4.65
CA ASN A 42 10.96 -16.16 -4.59
C ASN A 42 10.04 -15.14 -5.27
N THR A 43 9.43 -15.48 -6.42
CA THR A 43 8.49 -14.62 -7.14
C THR A 43 7.18 -14.42 -6.36
N VAL A 44 6.56 -15.49 -5.87
CA VAL A 44 5.28 -15.43 -5.17
C VAL A 44 5.45 -14.86 -3.75
N THR A 45 6.58 -15.07 -3.09
CA THR A 45 6.86 -14.44 -1.78
C THR A 45 7.11 -12.94 -1.91
N ASN A 46 7.46 -12.42 -3.10
CA ASN A 46 7.41 -10.98 -3.35
C ASN A 46 5.99 -10.40 -3.28
N VAL A 47 4.93 -11.24 -3.30
CA VAL A 47 3.57 -10.80 -2.95
C VAL A 47 3.52 -10.23 -1.53
N VAL A 48 4.42 -10.58 -0.62
CA VAL A 48 4.48 -9.95 0.73
C VAL A 48 4.88 -8.46 0.65
N PHE A 49 5.55 -8.03 -0.43
CA PHE A 49 5.79 -6.62 -0.73
C PHE A 49 4.58 -5.90 -1.37
N THR A 50 3.42 -6.56 -1.56
CA THR A 50 2.24 -5.97 -2.23
C THR A 50 1.72 -4.68 -1.60
N CYS A 51 1.89 -4.42 -0.30
CA CYS A 51 1.49 -3.14 0.27
C CYS A 51 2.36 -1.98 -0.27
N HIS A 52 3.67 -2.20 -0.43
CA HIS A 52 4.60 -1.20 -0.95
C HIS A 52 4.50 -1.09 -2.49
N ILE A 53 4.29 -2.22 -3.18
CA ILE A 53 4.01 -2.25 -4.62
C ILE A 53 2.67 -1.59 -4.92
N GLY A 54 1.64 -1.84 -4.11
CA GLY A 54 0.32 -1.23 -4.26
C GLY A 54 0.39 0.29 -4.15
N PHE A 55 1.16 0.82 -3.18
CA PHE A 55 1.45 2.25 -3.10
C PHE A 55 2.24 2.75 -4.31
N GLY A 56 3.23 1.98 -4.78
CA GLY A 56 3.97 2.26 -6.00
C GLY A 56 3.06 2.33 -7.22
N LEU A 57 2.10 1.42 -7.36
CA LEU A 57 1.14 1.39 -8.47
C LEU A 57 0.19 2.60 -8.43
N VAL A 58 -0.32 2.98 -7.25
CA VAL A 58 -1.09 4.22 -7.08
C VAL A 58 -0.24 5.43 -7.49
N GLY A 59 1.00 5.52 -7.00
CA GLY A 59 1.89 6.64 -7.31
C GLY A 59 2.24 6.74 -8.81
N ILE A 60 2.58 5.61 -9.44
CA ILE A 60 2.87 5.54 -10.88
C ILE A 60 1.62 5.88 -11.71
N GLY A 61 0.48 5.32 -11.34
CA GLY A 61 -0.80 5.60 -11.98
C GLY A 61 -1.17 7.07 -11.92
N SER A 62 -1.08 7.67 -10.73
CA SER A 62 -1.32 9.09 -10.50
C SER A 62 -0.37 9.96 -11.30
N PHE A 63 0.93 9.63 -11.31
CA PHE A 63 1.91 10.33 -12.14
C PHE A 63 1.55 10.26 -13.63
N CYS A 64 1.25 9.07 -14.15
CA CYS A 64 0.87 8.89 -15.56
C CYS A 64 -0.43 9.61 -15.91
N PHE A 65 -1.41 9.60 -15.01
CA PHE A 65 -2.66 10.33 -15.20
C PHE A 65 -2.43 11.83 -15.22
N HIS A 66 -1.73 12.40 -14.24
CA HIS A 66 -1.48 13.84 -14.20
C HIS A 66 -0.53 14.31 -15.31
N ALA A 67 0.34 13.44 -15.82
CA ALA A 67 1.18 13.74 -16.98
C ALA A 67 0.43 13.73 -18.32
N THR A 68 -0.68 12.98 -18.44
CA THR A 68 -1.33 12.75 -19.75
C THR A 68 -2.81 13.11 -19.83
N LEU A 69 -3.51 13.16 -18.69
CA LEU A 69 -4.97 13.34 -18.53
C LEU A 69 -5.81 12.41 -19.42
N LYS A 70 -5.30 11.20 -19.72
CA LYS A 70 -6.03 10.20 -20.51
C LYS A 70 -6.86 9.30 -19.62
N TYR A 71 -8.01 8.86 -20.13
CA TYR A 71 -8.90 7.93 -19.42
C TYR A 71 -8.22 6.61 -19.04
N THR A 72 -7.39 6.05 -19.94
CA THR A 72 -6.64 4.81 -19.65
C THR A 72 -5.69 4.95 -18.46
N THR A 73 -5.04 6.11 -18.34
CA THR A 73 -4.16 6.41 -17.19
C THR A 73 -4.95 6.85 -15.96
N GLN A 74 -6.14 7.42 -16.13
CA GLN A 74 -7.06 7.68 -15.02
C GLN A 74 -7.46 6.37 -14.33
N LEU A 75 -7.77 5.33 -15.11
CA LEU A 75 -8.03 3.99 -14.57
C LEU A 75 -6.82 3.44 -13.81
N LEU A 76 -5.60 3.72 -14.29
CA LEU A 76 -4.35 3.33 -13.63
C LEU A 76 -4.10 4.10 -12.32
N ASP A 77 -4.66 5.30 -12.15
CA ASP A 77 -4.62 6.05 -10.89
C ASP A 77 -5.70 5.55 -9.91
N GLU A 78 -6.95 5.51 -10.36
CA GLU A 78 -8.12 5.30 -9.51
C GLU A 78 -8.30 3.83 -9.09
N LEU A 79 -8.14 2.85 -10.00
CA LEU A 79 -8.40 1.45 -9.68
C LEU A 79 -7.41 0.88 -8.65
N PRO A 80 -6.08 1.14 -8.73
CA PRO A 80 -5.14 0.69 -7.70
C PRO A 80 -5.45 1.24 -6.31
N MET A 81 -6.04 2.43 -6.18
CA MET A 81 -6.47 2.94 -4.86
C MET A 81 -7.49 2.00 -4.20
N LEU A 82 -8.45 1.46 -4.96
CA LEU A 82 -9.42 0.48 -4.47
C LEU A 82 -8.73 -0.83 -4.08
N TYR A 83 -7.80 -1.30 -4.91
CA TYR A 83 -7.09 -2.56 -4.67
C TYR A 83 -6.23 -2.49 -3.40
N VAL A 84 -5.58 -1.36 -3.14
CA VAL A 84 -4.84 -1.11 -1.90
C VAL A 84 -5.80 -1.04 -0.69
N ALA A 85 -6.95 -0.38 -0.82
CA ALA A 85 -7.93 -0.31 0.27
C ALA A 85 -8.51 -1.69 0.62
N THR A 86 -8.76 -2.54 -0.39
CA THR A 86 -9.20 -3.93 -0.17
C THR A 86 -8.09 -4.81 0.40
N LEU A 87 -6.83 -4.58 0.05
CA LEU A 87 -5.68 -5.23 0.70
C LEU A 87 -5.56 -4.84 2.18
N GLY A 88 -5.76 -3.56 2.52
CA GLY A 88 -5.85 -3.11 3.91
C GLY A 88 -7.00 -3.78 4.66
N SER A 89 -8.16 -3.93 3.99
CA SER A 89 -9.31 -4.65 4.53
C SER A 89 -8.99 -6.12 4.82
N TYR A 90 -8.33 -6.81 3.87
CA TYR A 90 -7.81 -8.16 4.07
C TYR A 90 -6.89 -8.24 5.30
N ALA A 91 -5.90 -7.36 5.38
CA ALA A 91 -4.91 -7.36 6.45
C ALA A 91 -5.52 -7.12 7.85
N LEU A 92 -6.63 -6.37 7.92
CA LEU A 92 -7.41 -6.12 9.15
C LEU A 92 -8.36 -7.27 9.51
N ILE A 93 -8.92 -7.99 8.52
CA ILE A 93 -9.77 -9.15 8.75
C ILE A 93 -8.91 -10.34 9.21
N GLU A 94 -7.83 -10.64 8.49
CA GLU A 94 -6.86 -11.71 8.75
C GLU A 94 -5.66 -11.20 9.56
N ILE A 95 -5.94 -10.44 10.62
CA ILE A 95 -4.91 -9.84 11.47
C ILE A 95 -4.32 -10.82 12.50
N ARG A 96 -5.04 -11.90 12.81
CA ARG A 96 -4.60 -12.91 13.79
C ARG A 96 -3.56 -13.85 13.18
N ARG A 97 -2.90 -14.61 14.06
CA ARG A 97 -1.81 -15.53 13.67
C ARG A 97 -2.37 -16.76 12.95
N ASP A 98 -3.53 -17.22 13.38
CA ASP A 98 -4.35 -18.21 12.71
C ASP A 98 -5.12 -17.55 11.55
N ILE A 99 -4.93 -18.08 10.33
CA ILE A 99 -5.70 -17.64 9.15
C ILE A 99 -7.11 -18.24 9.28
N ARG A 100 -8.12 -17.40 9.51
CA ARG A 100 -9.47 -17.86 9.84
C ARG A 100 -10.28 -18.23 8.61
N HIS A 101 -10.21 -17.44 7.54
CA HIS A 101 -11.04 -17.62 6.34
C HIS A 101 -10.28 -18.28 5.17
N GLY A 102 -8.95 -18.44 5.30
CA GLY A 102 -8.10 -19.07 4.29
C GLY A 102 -8.25 -18.42 2.92
N MET A 103 -8.31 -19.23 1.87
CA MET A 103 -8.49 -18.77 0.48
C MET A 103 -9.86 -18.16 0.18
N LYS A 104 -10.87 -18.34 1.05
CA LYS A 104 -12.22 -17.81 0.80
C LYS A 104 -12.22 -16.28 0.77
N LEU A 105 -11.52 -15.64 1.71
CA LEU A 105 -11.50 -14.18 1.80
C LEU A 105 -10.77 -13.51 0.61
N PRO A 106 -9.55 -13.94 0.22
CA PRO A 106 -8.89 -13.42 -0.99
C PRO A 106 -9.75 -13.57 -2.25
N VAL A 107 -10.42 -14.72 -2.43
CA VAL A 107 -11.31 -14.96 -3.58
C VAL A 107 -12.49 -13.99 -3.56
N ILE A 108 -13.15 -13.80 -2.42
CA ILE A 108 -14.26 -12.84 -2.29
C ILE A 108 -13.80 -11.41 -2.60
N LEU A 109 -12.66 -10.98 -2.04
CA LEU A 109 -12.13 -9.64 -2.29
C LEU A 109 -11.73 -9.45 -3.76
N PHE A 110 -11.17 -10.47 -4.40
CA PHE A 110 -10.89 -10.45 -5.83
C PHE A 110 -12.18 -10.28 -6.65
N LEU A 111 -13.22 -11.07 -6.35
CA LEU A 111 -14.51 -10.96 -7.04
C LEU A 111 -15.17 -9.59 -6.84
N ILE A 112 -15.05 -9.00 -5.64
CA ILE A 112 -15.51 -7.63 -5.38
C ILE A 112 -14.73 -6.62 -6.22
N ASN A 113 -13.39 -6.70 -6.24
CA ASN A 113 -12.56 -5.81 -7.05
C ASN A 113 -12.88 -5.93 -8.55
N LEU A 114 -13.08 -7.16 -9.05
CA LEU A 114 -13.48 -7.41 -10.43
C LEU A 114 -14.84 -6.80 -10.73
N ALA A 115 -15.85 -7.04 -9.89
CA ALA A 115 -17.20 -6.51 -10.07
C ALA A 115 -17.21 -4.98 -10.06
N VAL A 116 -16.53 -4.35 -9.10
CA VAL A 116 -16.40 -2.88 -9.01
C VAL A 116 -15.68 -2.32 -10.23
N THR A 117 -14.61 -2.97 -10.69
CA THR A 117 -13.86 -2.54 -11.88
C THR A 117 -14.75 -2.59 -13.13
N LEU A 118 -15.44 -3.70 -13.36
CA LEU A 118 -16.36 -3.85 -14.50
C LEU A 118 -17.51 -2.84 -14.44
N ALA A 119 -18.09 -2.63 -13.25
CA ALA A 119 -19.10 -1.61 -13.05
C ALA A 119 -18.56 -0.20 -13.33
N TYR A 120 -17.33 0.11 -12.91
CA TYR A 120 -16.74 1.42 -13.12
C TYR A 120 -16.47 1.71 -14.60
N LEU A 121 -16.01 0.70 -15.35
CA LEU A 121 -15.82 0.77 -16.80
C LEU A 121 -17.14 0.99 -17.55
N TRP A 122 -18.28 0.60 -16.97
CA TRP A 122 -19.60 0.78 -17.56
C TRP A 122 -20.25 2.12 -17.15
N VAL A 123 -20.18 2.50 -15.87
CA VAL A 123 -20.80 3.72 -15.34
C VAL A 123 -20.04 4.98 -15.77
N VAL A 124 -18.71 4.91 -15.86
CA VAL A 124 -17.82 6.01 -16.27
C VAL A 124 -18.10 7.33 -15.53
N ASN A 125 -18.35 7.24 -14.22
CA ASN A 125 -18.58 8.40 -13.35
C ASN A 125 -17.65 8.35 -12.12
N PRO A 126 -16.72 9.31 -11.94
CA PRO A 126 -15.74 9.27 -10.84
C PRO A 126 -16.38 9.30 -9.46
N VAL A 127 -17.62 9.80 -9.33
CA VAL A 127 -18.36 9.78 -8.05
C VAL A 127 -18.64 8.33 -7.60
N PHE A 128 -18.86 7.41 -8.54
CA PHE A 128 -19.01 5.99 -8.21
C PHE A 128 -17.76 5.45 -7.53
N HIS A 129 -16.58 5.70 -8.11
CA HIS A 129 -15.30 5.31 -7.51
C HIS A 129 -15.12 5.92 -6.12
N GLN A 130 -15.38 7.22 -5.97
CA GLN A 130 -15.23 7.94 -4.70
C GLN A 130 -16.08 7.33 -3.58
N ILE A 131 -17.34 6.98 -3.86
CA ILE A 131 -18.25 6.36 -2.89
C ILE A 131 -17.74 4.98 -2.50
N VAL A 132 -17.35 4.15 -3.47
CA VAL A 132 -16.84 2.79 -3.20
C VAL A 132 -15.53 2.87 -2.40
N PHE A 133 -14.60 3.73 -2.79
CA PHE A 133 -13.36 3.96 -2.07
C PHE A 133 -13.61 4.42 -0.64
N ALA A 134 -14.48 5.41 -0.43
CA ALA A 134 -14.86 5.89 0.89
C ALA A 134 -15.44 4.76 1.77
N SER A 135 -16.25 3.87 1.20
CA SER A 135 -16.81 2.73 1.94
C SER A 135 -15.73 1.79 2.49
N PHE A 136 -14.70 1.47 1.69
CA PHE A 136 -13.56 0.66 2.14
C PHE A 136 -12.70 1.39 3.18
N VAL A 137 -12.47 2.70 3.00
CA VAL A 137 -11.74 3.51 3.98
C VAL A 137 -12.46 3.54 5.32
N ILE A 138 -13.78 3.80 5.32
CA ILE A 138 -14.61 3.77 6.54
C ILE A 138 -14.53 2.39 7.19
N PHE A 139 -14.70 1.31 6.42
CA PHE A 139 -14.55 -0.05 6.94
C PHE A 139 -13.20 -0.26 7.62
N CYS A 140 -12.09 0.13 6.98
CA CYS A 140 -10.75 0.00 7.53
C CYS A 140 -10.58 0.77 8.85
N PHE A 141 -11.04 2.03 8.92
CA PHE A 141 -10.95 2.82 10.14
C PHE A 141 -11.83 2.25 11.26
N SER A 142 -13.08 1.89 10.98
CA SER A 142 -13.99 1.28 11.94
C SER A 142 -13.42 -0.05 12.47
N ARG A 143 -12.88 -0.89 11.58
CA ARG A 143 -12.29 -2.17 11.96
C ARG A 143 -11.03 -1.99 12.80
N SER A 144 -10.18 -1.03 12.44
CA SER A 144 -8.99 -0.65 13.20
C SER A 144 -9.34 -0.22 14.63
N TYR A 145 -10.35 0.64 14.77
CA TYR A 145 -10.84 1.09 16.08
C TYR A 145 -11.38 -0.06 16.93
N MET A 146 -12.18 -0.96 16.34
CA MET A 146 -12.69 -2.15 17.05
C MET A 146 -11.56 -3.08 17.53
N LEU A 147 -10.52 -3.28 16.71
CA LEU A 147 -9.39 -4.12 17.07
C LEU A 147 -8.49 -3.49 18.14
N MET A 148 -8.42 -2.15 18.21
CA MET A 148 -7.73 -1.42 19.27
C MET A 148 -8.27 -1.78 20.67
N GLY A 149 -9.56 -2.12 20.78
CA GLY A 149 -10.18 -2.59 22.01
C GLY A 149 -9.57 -3.87 22.58
N LYS A 150 -8.85 -4.65 21.76
CA LYS A 150 -8.19 -5.90 22.14
C LYS A 150 -6.74 -5.72 22.62
N VAL A 151 -6.22 -4.49 22.59
CA VAL A 151 -4.86 -4.17 23.04
C VAL A 151 -4.88 -3.77 24.50
N TYR A 152 -4.19 -4.54 25.34
CA TYR A 152 -4.12 -4.34 26.79
C TYR A 152 -2.91 -3.50 27.23
N ASP A 153 -1.77 -3.65 26.55
CA ASP A 153 -0.56 -2.87 26.84
C ASP A 153 -0.81 -1.38 26.59
N LYS A 154 -0.72 -0.58 27.66
CA LYS A 154 -1.03 0.85 27.61
C LYS A 154 -0.05 1.64 26.74
N GLU A 155 1.22 1.27 26.74
CA GLU A 155 2.25 1.98 25.97
C GLU A 155 2.09 1.70 24.48
N VAL A 156 1.93 0.44 24.11
CA VAL A 156 1.69 0.05 22.71
C VAL A 156 0.36 0.61 22.21
N LYS A 157 -0.69 0.59 23.05
CA LYS A 157 -1.99 1.20 22.71
C LYS A 157 -1.87 2.70 22.44
N ARG A 158 -1.05 3.43 23.22
CA ARG A 158 -0.78 4.86 22.98
C ARG A 158 -0.12 5.09 21.62
N GLN A 159 0.88 4.28 21.28
CA GLN A 159 1.56 4.36 19.97
C GLN A 159 0.60 4.06 18.82
N LEU A 160 -0.23 3.02 18.96
CA LEU A 160 -1.26 2.67 17.98
C LEU A 160 -2.30 3.79 17.80
N ILE A 161 -2.76 4.42 18.89
CA ILE A 161 -3.68 5.57 18.82
C ILE A 161 -3.01 6.74 18.10
N GLN A 162 -1.74 7.03 18.36
CA GLN A 162 -1.01 8.10 17.69
C GLN A 162 -0.85 7.83 16.19
N LEU A 163 -0.55 6.60 15.78
CA LEU A 163 -0.45 6.23 14.37
C LEU A 163 -1.80 6.38 13.65
N LEU A 164 -2.87 5.85 14.25
CA LEU A 164 -4.21 5.90 13.66
C LEU A 164 -4.78 7.32 13.62
N SER A 165 -4.56 8.13 14.66
CA SER A 165 -5.02 9.52 14.71
C SER A 165 -4.27 10.40 13.70
N ARG A 166 -2.94 10.26 13.59
CA ARG A 166 -2.15 10.97 12.58
C ARG A 166 -2.57 10.58 11.16
N SER A 167 -2.81 9.28 10.91
CA SER A 167 -3.36 8.81 9.63
C SER A 167 -4.71 9.47 9.31
N ALA A 168 -5.65 9.45 10.26
CA ALA A 168 -6.98 10.04 10.09
C ALA A 168 -6.91 11.55 9.84
N ILE A 169 -6.12 12.28 10.63
CA ILE A 169 -5.94 13.73 10.50
C ILE A 169 -5.37 14.07 9.13
N MET A 170 -4.27 13.44 8.71
CA MET A 170 -3.66 13.71 7.40
C MET A 170 -4.61 13.38 6.25
N PHE A 171 -5.34 12.26 6.32
CA PHE A 171 -6.30 11.89 5.29
C PHE A 171 -7.45 12.90 5.20
N LEU A 172 -8.04 13.30 6.33
CA LEU A 172 -9.13 14.27 6.39
C LEU A 172 -8.66 15.67 5.94
N THR A 173 -7.47 16.11 6.38
CA THR A 173 -6.87 17.37 5.91
C THR A 173 -6.64 17.32 4.40
N GLY A 174 -6.09 16.21 3.89
CA GLY A 174 -5.99 15.94 2.47
C GLY A 174 -7.33 16.13 1.76
N PHE A 175 -8.36 15.44 2.24
CA PHE A 175 -9.69 15.46 1.63
C PHE A 175 -10.29 16.88 1.64
N CYS A 176 -10.07 17.64 2.71
CA CYS A 176 -10.47 19.04 2.80
C CYS A 176 -9.75 19.89 1.75
N VAL A 177 -8.42 19.78 1.61
CA VAL A 177 -7.68 20.58 0.61
C VAL A 177 -8.02 20.18 -0.83
N TRP A 178 -8.32 18.91 -1.08
CA TRP A 178 -8.83 18.42 -2.36
C TRP A 178 -10.19 19.06 -2.71
N ASN A 179 -11.13 19.10 -1.76
CA ASN A 179 -12.42 19.76 -1.98
C ASN A 179 -12.26 21.28 -2.19
N LEU A 180 -11.35 21.92 -1.45
CA LEU A 180 -11.04 23.34 -1.64
C LEU A 180 -10.47 23.61 -3.03
N ASP A 181 -9.61 22.74 -3.57
CA ASP A 181 -9.09 22.88 -4.95
C ASP A 181 -10.23 22.88 -5.97
N ASN A 182 -11.20 21.97 -5.81
CA ASN A 182 -12.36 21.85 -6.70
C ASN A 182 -13.30 23.06 -6.60
N ILE A 183 -13.65 23.49 -5.38
CA ILE A 183 -14.60 24.59 -5.14
C ILE A 183 -14.00 25.95 -5.50
N LEU A 184 -12.73 26.19 -5.12
CA LEU A 184 -12.06 27.49 -5.28
C LEU A 184 -11.19 27.56 -6.54
N CYS A 185 -11.34 26.64 -7.48
CA CYS A 185 -10.48 26.48 -8.65
C CYS A 185 -10.23 27.80 -9.41
N HIS A 186 -11.27 28.59 -9.66
CA HIS A 186 -11.14 29.87 -10.38
C HIS A 186 -10.27 30.88 -9.62
N HIS A 187 -10.42 30.98 -8.31
CA HIS A 187 -9.64 31.88 -7.46
C HIS A 187 -8.18 31.41 -7.37
N LEU A 188 -7.97 30.12 -7.11
CA LEU A 188 -6.63 29.52 -7.02
C LEU A 188 -5.84 29.72 -8.32
N ARG A 189 -6.46 29.51 -9.49
CA ARG A 189 -5.85 29.78 -10.79
C ARG A 189 -5.52 31.26 -11.02
N SER A 190 -6.30 32.18 -10.46
CA SER A 190 -6.00 33.62 -10.52
C SER A 190 -4.77 33.97 -9.66
N TYR A 191 -4.72 33.47 -8.43
CA TYR A 191 -3.58 33.71 -7.53
C TYR A 191 -2.29 33.05 -8.02
N ARG A 192 -2.34 31.83 -8.57
CA ARG A 192 -1.18 31.15 -9.16
C ARG A 192 -0.51 31.94 -10.28
N ARG A 193 -1.30 32.64 -11.10
CA ARG A 193 -0.79 33.54 -12.16
C ARG A 193 0.02 34.72 -11.61
N HIS A 194 -0.17 35.08 -10.34
CA HIS A 194 0.63 36.12 -9.69
C HIS A 194 1.84 35.54 -8.93
N ALA A 195 1.66 34.36 -8.31
CA ALA A 195 2.71 33.71 -7.52
C ALA A 195 3.90 33.22 -8.37
N GLN A 196 3.63 32.77 -9.61
CA GLN A 196 4.64 32.23 -10.55
C GLN A 196 5.45 31.05 -9.99
N PHE A 197 6.17 30.37 -10.87
CA PHE A 197 7.02 29.23 -10.47
C PHE A 197 8.19 29.69 -9.59
N PRO A 198 8.54 28.99 -8.49
CA PRO A 198 7.94 27.75 -7.96
C PRO A 198 6.88 27.95 -6.87
N LEU A 199 6.57 29.20 -6.50
CA LEU A 199 5.69 29.52 -5.38
C LEU A 199 4.21 29.21 -5.68
N ASP A 200 3.83 29.18 -6.96
CA ASP A 200 2.51 28.72 -7.41
C ASP A 200 2.20 27.27 -7.00
N GLY A 201 3.24 26.45 -6.81
CA GLY A 201 3.16 25.08 -6.29
C GLY A 201 2.49 24.98 -4.91
N ILE A 202 2.65 26.00 -4.06
CA ILE A 202 2.00 26.04 -2.73
C ILE A 202 0.48 26.04 -2.86
N LEU A 203 -0.05 26.64 -3.94
CA LEU A 203 -1.48 26.77 -4.21
C LEU A 203 -2.06 25.59 -5.02
N GLN A 204 -1.26 24.55 -5.31
CA GLN A 204 -1.69 23.31 -5.95
C GLN A 204 -2.27 22.38 -4.88
N LEU A 205 -3.49 22.65 -4.41
CA LEU A 205 -4.08 21.94 -3.26
C LEU A 205 -4.35 20.46 -3.55
N HIS A 206 -4.67 20.12 -4.81
CA HIS A 206 -4.70 18.72 -5.28
C HIS A 206 -3.31 18.04 -5.19
N GLY A 207 -2.23 18.80 -5.41
CA GLY A 207 -0.85 18.33 -5.17
C GLY A 207 -0.63 17.92 -3.71
N TRP A 208 -1.07 18.75 -2.78
CA TRP A 208 -1.00 18.48 -1.34
C TRP A 208 -1.87 17.29 -0.91
N TRP A 209 -3.00 17.04 -1.59
CA TRP A 209 -3.80 15.83 -1.38
C TRP A 209 -2.97 14.56 -1.57
N HIS A 210 -2.19 14.46 -2.65
CA HIS A 210 -1.35 13.27 -2.90
C HIS A 210 -0.32 13.06 -1.79
N VAL A 211 0.34 14.14 -1.35
CA VAL A 211 1.34 14.07 -0.26
C VAL A 211 0.67 13.62 1.04
N LEU A 212 -0.41 14.30 1.45
CA LEU A 212 -1.08 14.03 2.72
C LEU A 212 -1.69 12.62 2.76
N THR A 213 -2.34 12.19 1.67
CA THR A 213 -2.92 10.83 1.61
C THR A 213 -1.88 9.74 1.49
N GLY A 214 -0.75 10.00 0.82
CA GLY A 214 0.40 9.08 0.80
C GLY A 214 0.95 8.85 2.21
N TYR A 215 1.21 9.92 2.97
CA TYR A 215 1.62 9.82 4.37
C TYR A 215 0.54 9.16 5.24
N ALA A 216 -0.72 9.52 5.06
CA ALA A 216 -1.82 8.89 5.80
C ALA A 216 -1.88 7.38 5.58
N CYS A 217 -1.70 6.93 4.34
CA CYS A 217 -1.69 5.52 3.99
C CYS A 217 -0.49 4.80 4.61
N HIS A 218 0.71 5.39 4.55
CA HIS A 218 1.90 4.84 5.21
C HIS A 218 1.71 4.65 6.72
N TYR A 219 1.14 5.66 7.38
CA TYR A 219 0.78 5.58 8.80
C TYR A 219 -0.27 4.51 9.09
N ALA A 220 -1.30 4.37 8.25
CA ALA A 220 -2.33 3.34 8.39
C ALA A 220 -1.75 1.92 8.28
N PHE A 221 -0.88 1.66 7.30
CA PHE A 221 -0.28 0.34 7.14
C PHE A 221 0.76 0.05 8.22
N THR A 222 1.52 1.06 8.67
CA THR A 222 2.40 0.90 9.84
C THR A 222 1.60 0.57 11.09
N PHE A 223 0.44 1.20 11.27
CA PHE A 223 -0.52 0.85 12.32
C PHE A 223 -0.98 -0.60 12.21
N ILE A 224 -1.38 -1.08 11.03
CA ILE A 224 -1.81 -2.46 10.82
C ILE A 224 -0.68 -3.45 11.18
N THR A 225 0.55 -3.16 10.77
CA THR A 225 1.72 -3.99 11.10
C THR A 225 1.99 -4.04 12.60
N LEU A 226 2.02 -2.88 13.27
CA LEU A 226 2.24 -2.84 14.72
C LEU A 226 1.10 -3.53 15.48
N LEU A 227 -0.15 -3.33 15.04
CA LEU A 227 -1.31 -3.98 15.62
C LEU A 227 -1.23 -5.51 15.45
N ARG A 228 -0.79 -6.00 14.29
CA ARG A 228 -0.57 -7.44 14.05
C ARG A 228 0.47 -8.00 15.01
N ILE A 229 1.65 -7.37 15.11
CA ILE A 229 2.71 -7.76 16.06
C ILE A 229 2.18 -7.80 17.50
N THR A 230 1.39 -6.79 17.88
CA THR A 230 0.77 -6.69 19.20
C THR A 230 -0.18 -7.84 19.47
N LEU A 231 -1.08 -8.13 18.53
CA LEU A 231 -2.05 -9.22 18.66
C LEU A 231 -1.41 -10.61 18.58
N TRP A 232 -0.19 -10.71 18.05
CA TRP A 232 0.61 -11.94 18.01
C TRP A 232 1.50 -12.11 19.24
N ASN A 233 1.47 -11.16 20.18
CA ASN A 233 2.34 -11.10 21.37
C ASN A 233 3.83 -11.11 21.02
N GLU A 234 4.25 -10.38 19.97
CA GLU A 234 5.66 -10.28 19.55
C GLU A 234 6.25 -8.87 19.78
N ASN A 235 5.67 -8.08 20.69
CA ASN A 235 6.11 -6.71 21.01
C ASN A 235 7.54 -6.62 21.57
N ASP A 236 8.07 -7.73 22.08
CA ASP A 236 9.43 -7.89 22.60
C ASP A 236 10.49 -7.96 21.50
N LYS A 237 10.11 -8.33 20.27
CA LYS A 237 11.02 -8.46 19.12
C LYS A 237 11.10 -7.21 18.26
N TYR A 238 10.07 -6.35 18.32
CA TYR A 238 9.94 -5.20 17.42
C TYR A 238 9.74 -3.89 18.18
N MET A 239 10.13 -2.78 17.57
CA MET A 239 9.88 -1.44 18.09
C MET A 239 9.49 -0.49 16.97
N LEU A 240 8.76 0.56 17.35
CA LEU A 240 8.38 1.65 16.46
C LEU A 240 9.45 2.75 16.54
N GLU A 241 10.06 3.07 15.42
CA GLU A 241 10.99 4.19 15.25
C GLU A 241 10.42 5.22 14.28
N TYR A 242 10.91 6.45 14.38
CA TYR A 242 10.57 7.54 13.47
C TYR A 242 11.85 8.05 12.82
N SER A 243 11.83 8.26 11.51
CA SER A 243 12.91 9.00 10.84
C SER A 243 12.89 10.48 11.25
N ASP A 244 13.94 11.23 10.90
CA ASP A 244 13.99 12.69 11.14
C ASP A 244 12.80 13.44 10.53
N LEU A 245 12.28 12.96 9.39
CA LEU A 245 11.08 13.49 8.73
C LEU A 245 9.76 13.03 9.37
N GLY A 246 9.80 12.37 10.53
CA GLY A 246 8.63 11.86 11.23
C GLY A 246 7.94 10.68 10.55
N VAL A 247 8.62 9.95 9.66
CA VAL A 247 8.08 8.74 9.00
C VAL A 247 8.22 7.54 9.93
N PRO A 248 7.13 6.90 10.37
CA PRO A 248 7.19 5.76 11.28
C PRO A 248 7.67 4.50 10.55
N ARG A 249 8.44 3.67 11.23
CA ARG A 249 8.92 2.36 10.75
C ARG A 249 8.91 1.36 11.89
N VAL A 250 8.51 0.13 11.60
CA VAL A 250 8.66 -0.97 12.55
C VAL A 250 9.98 -1.66 12.25
N VAL A 251 10.85 -1.73 13.25
CA VAL A 251 12.17 -2.35 13.16
C VAL A 251 12.31 -3.47 14.19
N LEU A 252 13.23 -4.40 13.93
CA LEU A 252 13.64 -5.37 14.94
C LEU A 252 14.34 -4.63 16.08
N ARG A 253 13.96 -4.95 17.32
CA ARG A 253 14.76 -4.56 18.49
C ARG A 253 16.09 -5.27 18.33
N ASN A 254 17.15 -4.52 18.06
CA ASN A 254 18.51 -5.06 18.03
C ASN A 254 18.80 -5.71 19.40
N GLY A 255 18.66 -7.02 19.48
CA GLY A 255 19.24 -7.79 20.55
C GLY A 255 20.75 -7.60 20.45
N LYS A 256 21.39 -7.23 21.56
CA LYS A 256 22.71 -7.80 21.83
C LYS A 256 22.54 -9.32 21.71
N ALA A 257 22.84 -9.88 20.55
CA ALA A 257 23.06 -11.30 20.43
C ALA A 257 24.11 -11.62 21.49
N LYS A 258 23.79 -12.48 22.46
CA LYS A 258 24.84 -13.10 23.25
C LYS A 258 25.76 -13.76 22.23
N PRO A 259 27.06 -13.44 22.21
CA PRO A 259 27.98 -14.20 21.38
C PRO A 259 27.91 -15.65 21.87
N PHE A 260 27.63 -16.56 20.94
CA PHE A 260 27.99 -17.96 21.12
C PHE A 260 29.51 -18.07 21.17
#